data_AF-A0A968U0Y8-F1
#
_entry.id   AF-A0A968U0Y8-F1
#
_cell.length_a   1.000
_cell.length_b   1.000
_cell.length_c   1.000
_cell.angle_alpha   90.00
_cell.angle_beta   90.00
_cell.angle_gamma   90.00
#
_symmetry.space_group_name_H-M   'P 1'
#
loop_
_entity.id
_entity.type
_entity.pdbx_description
1 polymer ?
#
loop_
_entity_poly.entity_id
_entity_poly.type
_entity_poly.pdbx_seq_one_letter_code
_entity_poly.pdbx_strand_id
1 'polypeptide(L)'
;VSVDGLIMASALPADVEEDRVSAMSAAMLSLGERIASELRRGQLDQVFVRGEEGYVILMAIGEEAVLTALAHSRAKLGLVFLDMRRTANELINLV
;
A
#
# COMPACT_ATOMS: atom_id res chain seq x y z
N VAL A 1 0.12 7.48 1.97
CA VAL A 1 -1.29 7.90 1.77
C VAL A 1 -1.99 7.76 3.10
N SER A 2 -2.85 8.70 3.51
CA SER A 2 -3.65 8.56 4.73
C SER A 2 -4.83 7.61 4.51
N VAL A 3 -5.46 7.14 5.59
CA VAL A 3 -6.69 6.33 5.51
C VAL A 3 -7.84 7.03 4.77
N ASP A 4 -7.88 8.37 4.81
CA ASP A 4 -8.87 9.19 4.10
C ASP A 4 -8.57 9.36 2.61
N GLY A 5 -7.48 8.76 2.11
CA GLY A 5 -7.07 8.88 0.72
C GLY A 5 -6.40 10.20 0.37
N LEU A 6 -5.83 10.89 1.36
CA LEU A 6 -4.98 12.06 1.13
C LEU A 6 -3.53 11.64 0.94
N ILE A 7 -2.87 12.30 0.00
CA ILE A 7 -1.45 12.15 -0.20
C ILE A 7 -0.66 12.73 0.98
N MET A 8 0.31 11.96 1.46
CA MET A 8 1.30 12.42 2.44
C MET A 8 2.67 12.64 1.79
N ALA A 9 3.08 11.73 0.90
CA ALA A 9 4.30 11.80 0.11
C ALA A 9 4.20 10.84 -1.09
N SER A 10 4.95 11.14 -2.16
CA SER A 10 5.05 10.29 -3.34
C SER A 10 6.39 10.46 -4.05
N ALA A 11 6.80 9.37 -4.69
CA ALA A 11 7.92 9.32 -5.62
C ALA A 11 7.50 8.58 -6.90
N LEU A 12 6.25 8.75 -7.32
CA LEU A 12 5.70 8.14 -8.52
C LEU A 12 6.29 8.78 -9.79
N PRO A 13 6.40 8.01 -10.90
CA PRO A 13 6.74 8.55 -12.20
C PRO A 13 5.78 9.67 -12.65
N ALA A 14 6.26 10.62 -13.46
CA ALA A 14 5.49 11.80 -13.88
C ALA A 14 4.23 11.47 -14.70
N ASP A 15 4.15 10.28 -15.30
CA ASP A 15 3.01 9.77 -16.05
C ASP A 15 1.94 9.10 -15.17
N VAL A 16 2.20 8.95 -13.87
CA VAL A 16 1.24 8.37 -12.92
C VAL A 16 0.56 9.48 -12.13
N GLU A 17 -0.77 9.58 -12.27
CA GLU A 17 -1.58 10.49 -11.47
C GLU A 17 -1.66 10.01 -10.02
N GLU A 18 -1.00 10.74 -9.15
CA GLU A 18 -0.89 10.45 -7.72
C GLU A 18 -2.25 10.41 -7.01
N ASP A 19 -3.15 11.35 -7.32
CA ASP A 19 -4.51 11.40 -6.74
C ASP A 19 -5.31 10.13 -7.04
N ARG A 20 -5.13 9.55 -8.24
CA ARG A 20 -5.79 8.28 -8.59
C ARG A 20 -5.24 7.13 -7.77
N VAL A 21 -3.92 7.05 -7.62
CA VAL A 21 -3.27 6.03 -6.79
C VAL A 21 -3.73 6.15 -5.34
N SER A 22 -3.87 7.36 -4.83
CA SER A 22 -4.37 7.64 -3.48
C SER A 22 -5.78 7.12 -3.25
N ALA A 23 -6.72 7.52 -4.12
CA ALA A 23 -8.13 7.13 -4.01
C ALA A 23 -8.33 5.62 -4.12
N MET A 24 -7.63 4.97 -5.06
CA MET A 24 -7.66 3.52 -5.18
C MET A 24 -7.05 2.83 -3.96
N SER A 25 -6.01 3.42 -3.36
CA SER A 25 -5.36 2.84 -2.19
C SER A 25 -6.28 2.87 -0.97
N ALA A 26 -6.95 4.00 -0.71
CA ALA A 26 -7.92 4.11 0.37
C ALA A 26 -9.08 3.12 0.21
N ALA A 27 -9.65 3.02 -1.01
CA ALA A 27 -10.73 2.07 -1.29
C ALA A 27 -10.31 0.61 -1.07
N MET A 28 -9.11 0.23 -1.52
CA MET A 28 -8.57 -1.12 -1.30
C MET A 28 -8.31 -1.41 0.17
N LEU A 29 -7.83 -0.42 0.94
CA LEU A 29 -7.61 -0.56 2.37
C LEU A 29 -8.94 -0.81 3.10
N SER A 30 -9.95 0.04 2.88
CA SER A 30 -11.27 -0.12 3.51
C SER A 30 -11.91 -1.48 3.20
N LEU A 31 -11.79 -1.95 1.96
CA LEU A 31 -12.29 -3.27 1.59
C LEU A 31 -11.45 -4.40 2.21
N GLY A 32 -10.12 -4.25 2.23
CA GLY A 32 -9.20 -5.23 2.81
C GLY A 32 -9.41 -5.41 4.31
N GLU A 33 -9.60 -4.31 5.05
CA GLU A 33 -9.90 -4.33 6.49
C GLU A 33 -11.23 -5.03 6.76
N ARG A 34 -12.25 -4.71 5.96
CA ARG A 34 -13.55 -5.36 6.06
C ARG A 34 -13.47 -6.85 5.79
N ILE A 35 -12.75 -7.27 4.75
CA ILE A 35 -12.51 -8.69 4.45
C ILE A 35 -11.76 -9.36 5.59
N ALA A 36 -10.70 -8.73 6.12
CA ALA A 36 -9.91 -9.28 7.21
C ALA A 36 -10.75 -9.45 8.48
N SER A 37 -11.59 -8.48 8.80
CA SER A 37 -12.51 -8.54 9.94
C SER A 37 -13.59 -9.62 9.75
N GLU A 38 -14.34 -9.57 8.64
CA GLU A 38 -15.46 -10.49 8.37
C GLU A 38 -15.00 -11.95 8.25
N LEU A 39 -13.83 -12.19 7.65
CA LEU A 39 -13.24 -13.53 7.51
C LEU A 39 -12.32 -13.91 8.67
N ARG A 40 -12.33 -13.15 9.78
CA ARG A 40 -11.58 -13.44 11.01
C ARG A 40 -10.09 -13.66 10.75
N ARG A 41 -9.46 -12.81 9.95
CA ARG A 41 -8.02 -12.78 9.67
C ARG A 41 -7.26 -11.80 10.56
N GLY A 42 -7.95 -11.02 11.39
CA GLY A 42 -7.35 -10.02 12.29
C GLY A 42 -7.23 -8.67 11.61
N GLN A 43 -6.20 -7.91 11.97
CA GLN A 43 -5.88 -6.63 11.33
C GLN A 43 -5.31 -6.84 9.93
N LEU A 44 -5.59 -5.89 9.03
CA LEU A 44 -5.02 -5.90 7.69
C LEU A 44 -3.54 -5.49 7.74
N ASP A 45 -2.65 -6.39 7.34
CA ASP A 45 -1.21 -6.10 7.24
C ASP A 45 -0.84 -5.53 5.86
N GLN A 46 -1.36 -6.14 4.80
CA GLN A 46 -1.05 -5.76 3.42
C GLN A 46 -2.13 -6.18 2.42
N VAL A 47 -2.22 -5.44 1.30
CA VAL A 47 -2.97 -5.82 0.10
C VAL A 47 -1.98 -6.02 -1.05
N PHE A 48 -2.16 -7.11 -1.79
CA PHE A 48 -1.30 -7.47 -2.92
C PHE A 48 -2.14 -7.72 -4.18
N VAL A 49 -1.92 -6.89 -5.20
CA VAL A 49 -2.56 -7.03 -6.52
C VAL A 49 -1.49 -7.44 -7.53
N ARG A 50 -1.79 -8.49 -8.30
CA ARG A 50 -0.97 -8.95 -9.42
C ARG A 50 -1.73 -8.74 -10.71
N GLY A 51 -1.17 -7.92 -11.60
CA GLY A 51 -1.60 -7.78 -12.99
C GLY A 51 -0.60 -8.42 -13.95
N GLU A 52 -0.93 -8.40 -15.23
CA GLU A 52 -0.05 -8.91 -16.30
C GLU A 52 1.25 -8.09 -16.40
N GLU A 53 1.17 -6.78 -16.16
CA GLU A 53 2.29 -5.85 -16.31
C GLU A 53 3.10 -5.65 -15.03
N GLY A 54 2.61 -6.13 -13.88
CA GLY A 54 3.28 -5.93 -12.61
C GLY A 54 2.40 -6.11 -11.38
N TYR A 55 2.75 -5.38 -10.34
CA TYR A 55 2.23 -5.53 -9.00
C TYR A 55 1.89 -4.18 -8.40
N VAL A 56 0.82 -4.16 -7.61
CA VAL A 56 0.49 -3.06 -6.69
C VAL A 56 0.51 -3.65 -5.28
N ILE A 57 1.28 -3.04 -4.39
CA ILE A 57 1.44 -3.49 -3.01
C ILE A 57 1.06 -2.34 -2.11
N LEU A 58 0.17 -2.59 -1.16
CA LEU A 58 -0.18 -1.67 -0.09
C LEU A 58 0.23 -2.31 1.23
N MET A 59 0.90 -1.55 2.09
CA MET A 59 1.30 -1.98 3.42
C MET A 59 0.80 -0.97 4.44
N ALA A 60 0.06 -1.44 5.43
CA ALA A 60 -0.43 -0.59 6.51
C ALA A 60 0.76 -0.03 7.30
N ILE A 61 0.66 1.24 7.70
CA ILE A 61 1.58 1.91 8.62
C ILE A 61 0.74 2.44 9.77
N GLY A 62 0.72 1.67 10.86
CA GLY A 62 -0.10 2.00 12.03
C GLY A 62 -1.59 1.99 11.67
N GLU A 63 -2.34 2.91 12.28
CA GLU A 63 -3.79 3.03 12.08
C GLU A 63 -4.16 4.15 11.09
N GLU A 64 -3.23 5.03 10.72
CA GLU A 64 -3.56 6.27 10.02
C GLU A 64 -2.99 6.37 8.58
N ALA A 65 -2.06 5.48 8.20
CA ALA A 65 -1.37 5.59 6.93
C ALA A 65 -1.17 4.24 6.20
N VAL A 66 -0.93 4.35 4.90
CA VAL A 66 -0.59 3.23 4.02
C VAL A 66 0.54 3.62 3.07
N LEU A 67 1.50 2.70 2.91
CA LEU A 67 2.56 2.77 1.91
C LEU A 67 2.14 1.99 0.67
N THR A 68 2.04 2.67 -0.46
CA THR A 68 1.70 2.06 -1.75
C THR A 68 2.93 2.01 -2.65
N ALA A 69 3.21 0.84 -3.23
CA ALA A 69 4.27 0.64 -4.21
C ALA A 69 3.74 0.01 -5.50
N LEU A 70 4.29 0.48 -6.62
CA LEU A 70 4.10 -0.10 -7.95
C LEU A 70 5.40 -0.80 -8.35
N ALA A 71 5.30 -2.02 -8.87
CA ALA A 71 6.46 -2.78 -9.30
C ALA A 71 6.20 -3.49 -10.63
N HIS A 72 7.17 -3.50 -11.54
CA HIS A 72 7.07 -4.24 -12.79
C HIS A 72 6.99 -5.76 -12.58
N SER A 73 6.46 -6.48 -13.56
CA SER A 73 6.34 -7.96 -13.55
C SER A 73 7.66 -8.71 -13.35
N ARG A 74 8.80 -8.07 -13.65
CA ARG A 74 10.15 -8.63 -13.46
C ARG A 74 10.79 -8.27 -12.12
N ALA A 75 10.09 -7.55 -11.25
CA ALA A 75 10.61 -7.15 -9.95
C ALA A 75 10.85 -8.37 -9.04
N LYS A 76 11.95 -8.33 -8.29
CA LYS A 76 12.24 -9.33 -7.26
C LYS A 76 11.36 -9.06 -6.04
N LEU A 77 10.14 -9.62 -6.03
CA LEU A 77 9.14 -9.35 -5.00
C LEU A 77 9.66 -9.48 -3.55
N GLY A 78 10.52 -10.47 -3.27
CA GLY A 78 11.10 -10.62 -1.94
C GLY A 78 11.89 -9.40 -1.47
N LEU A 79 12.60 -8.71 -2.37
CA LEU A 79 13.31 -7.46 -2.06
C LEU A 79 12.33 -6.30 -1.90
N VAL A 80 11.31 -6.21 -2.76
CA VAL A 80 10.29 -5.17 -2.66
C VAL A 80 9.58 -5.25 -1.31
N PHE A 81 9.15 -6.43 -0.87
CA PHE A 81 8.55 -6.61 0.44
C PHE A 81 9.51 -6.31 1.60
N LEU A 82 10.79 -6.69 1.48
CA LEU A 82 11.79 -6.40 2.50
C LEU A 82 11.96 -4.89 2.69
N ASP A 83 12.13 -4.16 1.59
CA ASP A 83 12.34 -2.71 1.62
C ASP A 83 11.08 -2.00 2.11
N MET A 84 9.89 -2.37 1.60
CA MET A 84 8.63 -1.80 2.06
C MET A 84 8.40 -1.99 3.57
N ARG A 85 8.70 -3.17 4.13
CA ARG A 85 8.58 -3.40 5.58
C ARG A 85 9.52 -2.52 6.39
N ARG A 86 10.75 -2.34 5.92
CA ARG A 86 11.71 -1.44 6.58
C ARG A 86 11.22 -0.01 6.53
N THR A 87 10.79 0.46 5.36
CA THR A 87 10.21 1.80 5.19
C THR A 87 8.98 1.99 6.07
N ALA A 88 8.05 1.03 6.11
CA ALA A 88 6.86 1.11 6.97
C ALA A 88 7.23 1.24 8.46
N ASN A 89 8.21 0.46 8.94
CA ASN A 89 8.70 0.54 10.31
C ASN A 89 9.45 1.84 10.61
N GLU A 90 10.06 2.48 9.62
CA GLU A 90 10.67 3.80 9.80
C GLU A 90 9.60 4.89 9.87
N LEU A 91 8.59 4.80 8.99
CA LEU A 91 7.50 5.75 8.88
C LEU A 91 6.52 5.69 10.05
N ILE A 92 6.40 4.56 10.76
CA ILE A 92 5.50 4.42 11.93
C ILE A 92 5.77 5.46 13.03
N ASN A 93 6.99 5.98 13.13
CA ASN A 93 7.35 6.99 14.14
C ASN A 93 7.04 8.43 13.69
N LEU A 94 6.55 8.59 12.45
CA LEU A 94 6.22 9.88 11.84
C LEU A 94 4.71 10.09 11.69
N VAL A 95 3.92 9.05 11.95
CA VAL A 95 2.46 9.07 11.90
C VAL A 95 1.89 8.85 13.30
#